data_AF-A0A9I9D269-F1
#
_entry.id   AF-A0A9I9D269-F1
#
_cell.length_a   1.000
_cell.length_b   1.000
_cell.length_c   1.000
_cell.angle_alpha   90.00
_cell.angle_beta   90.00
_cell.angle_gamma   90.00
#
_symmetry.space_group_name_H-M   'P 1'
#
loop_
_entity.id
_entity.type
_entity.pdbx_description
1 polymer ?
#
loop_
_entity_poly.entity_id
_entity_poly.type
_entity_poly.pdbx_seq_one_letter_code
_entity_poly.pdbx_strand_id
1 'polypeptide(L)'
;MVGTDMGRTGCNFDESGIGKCQTGDCGGRLECDGNGATPPASLFEITVGIGDDKDFYDVSIVDGYNLPLVVVPRGVYGPCNATGCSYDLNLGCPKELQVVGGENGGVQGGVIACKSACEAFGLDQYCCSGQFSNPNTCHPSIYSSIFKHACPKAYSYAYDDGTSTFTCKAYDYTIVFCPDATGSKRATNETISTPPGMEDPTDGEFIHLVSSSTILRVLPFSLVIINVLLIFINLLF
;
A
#
# COMPACT_ATOMS: atom_id res chain seq x y z
N MET A 1 -21.65 0.98 12.57
CA MET A 1 -20.82 2.20 12.55
C MET A 1 -20.14 2.26 11.19
N VAL A 2 -20.00 3.43 10.56
CA VAL A 2 -19.23 3.60 9.32
C VAL A 2 -18.02 4.47 9.63
N GLY A 3 -16.85 4.12 9.09
CA GLY A 3 -15.61 4.84 9.30
C GLY A 3 -14.70 4.79 8.09
N THR A 4 -13.83 5.81 7.99
CA THR A 4 -12.78 5.91 6.98
C THR A 4 -11.49 6.36 7.66
N ASP A 5 -10.40 5.66 7.40
CA ASP A 5 -9.05 6.00 7.88
C ASP A 5 -8.12 6.26 6.69
N MET A 6 -7.18 7.20 6.86
CA MET A 6 -6.28 7.64 5.81
C MET A 6 -4.96 8.17 6.37
N GLY A 7 -3.90 8.08 5.58
CA GLY A 7 -2.59 8.66 5.91
C GLY A 7 -2.37 10.01 5.22
N ARG A 8 -1.73 10.95 5.93
CA ARG A 8 -1.35 12.27 5.40
C ARG A 8 0.16 12.42 5.38
N THR A 9 0.71 13.04 4.34
CA THR A 9 2.18 13.19 4.18
C THR A 9 2.57 14.64 3.89
N GLY A 10 3.81 15.00 4.25
CA GLY A 10 4.35 16.34 4.03
C GLY A 10 3.58 17.42 4.79
N CYS A 11 3.17 17.13 6.01
CA CYS A 11 2.36 18.04 6.82
C CYS A 11 3.22 19.03 7.60
N ASN A 12 2.74 20.28 7.68
CA ASN A 12 3.27 21.30 8.57
C ASN A 12 2.10 22.01 9.25
N PHE A 13 2.08 22.01 10.58
CA PHE A 13 1.05 22.63 11.41
C PHE A 13 1.70 23.56 12.43
N ASP A 14 1.01 24.65 12.74
CA ASP A 14 1.36 25.53 13.86
C ASP A 14 0.89 24.96 15.21
N GLU A 15 1.18 25.68 16.29
CA GLU A 15 0.77 25.30 17.65
C GLU A 15 -0.75 25.26 17.86
N SER A 16 -1.52 25.92 16.99
CA SER A 16 -2.99 25.88 17.01
C SER A 16 -3.55 24.71 16.18
N GLY A 17 -2.68 23.89 15.59
CA GLY A 17 -3.07 22.77 14.73
C GLY A 17 -3.56 23.21 13.35
N ILE A 18 -3.29 24.45 12.92
CA ILE A 18 -3.63 24.95 11.59
C ILE A 18 -2.41 24.81 10.67
N GLY A 19 -2.63 24.38 9.43
CA GLY A 19 -1.53 24.04 8.54
C GLY A 19 -1.96 23.42 7.23
N LYS A 20 -1.11 22.57 6.67
CA LYS A 20 -1.39 21.86 5.41
C LYS A 20 -0.53 20.62 5.25
N CYS A 21 -1.09 19.59 4.63
CA CYS A 21 -0.37 18.42 4.10
C CYS A 21 -0.23 18.46 2.58
N GLN A 22 0.82 17.82 2.06
CA GLN A 22 1.01 17.68 0.61
C GLN A 22 0.04 16.66 -0.01
N THR A 23 -0.31 15.60 0.73
CA THR A 23 -1.29 14.59 0.33
C THR A 23 -2.23 14.27 1.48
N GLY A 24 -3.48 13.89 1.16
CA GLY A 24 -4.49 13.49 2.15
C GLY A 24 -4.95 14.62 3.09
N ASP A 25 -4.68 15.89 2.77
CA ASP A 25 -5.07 17.01 3.63
C ASP A 25 -6.59 17.04 3.87
N CYS A 26 -7.01 17.30 5.11
CA CYS A 26 -8.42 17.26 5.52
C CYS A 26 -8.94 18.66 5.91
N GLY A 27 -8.53 19.68 5.15
CA GLY A 27 -9.00 21.06 5.33
C GLY A 27 -8.07 21.90 6.20
N GLY A 28 -6.77 21.68 6.11
CA GLY A 28 -5.73 22.52 6.69
C GLY A 28 -5.66 22.49 8.22
N ARG A 29 -6.03 21.37 8.83
CA ARG A 29 -6.12 21.19 10.28
C ARG A 29 -5.52 19.87 10.73
N LEU A 30 -4.94 19.82 11.92
CA LEU A 30 -4.38 18.60 12.51
C LEU A 30 -5.50 17.59 12.81
N GLU A 31 -6.58 18.04 13.46
CA GLU A 31 -7.76 17.23 13.75
C GLU A 31 -8.78 17.38 12.61
N CYS A 32 -9.08 16.30 11.89
CA CYS A 32 -9.88 16.38 10.65
C CYS A 32 -11.36 16.74 10.88
N ASP A 33 -11.90 16.59 12.10
CA ASP A 33 -13.27 17.04 12.44
C ASP A 33 -14.34 16.49 11.48
N GLY A 34 -14.22 15.21 11.12
CA GLY A 34 -15.11 14.52 10.19
C GLY A 34 -14.91 14.87 8.70
N ASN A 35 -13.96 15.74 8.37
CA ASN A 35 -13.60 16.00 6.97
C ASN A 35 -12.80 14.82 6.38
N GLY A 36 -13.19 14.40 5.17
CA GLY A 36 -12.42 13.43 4.39
C GLY A 36 -11.09 14.01 3.87
N ALA A 37 -10.24 13.13 3.35
CA ALA A 37 -9.02 13.55 2.66
C ALA A 37 -9.39 14.27 1.36
N THR A 38 -8.61 15.30 1.04
CA THR A 38 -8.52 15.83 -0.32
C THR A 38 -7.78 14.79 -1.18
N PRO A 39 -8.40 14.26 -2.25
CA PRO A 39 -7.75 13.34 -3.16
C PRO A 39 -6.46 13.93 -3.80
N PRO A 40 -5.47 13.12 -4.16
CA PRO A 40 -5.45 11.66 -4.03
C PRO A 40 -5.10 11.13 -2.63
N ALA A 41 -5.81 10.08 -2.19
CA ALA A 41 -5.54 9.40 -0.93
C ALA A 41 -5.97 7.93 -0.96
N SER A 42 -5.13 7.05 -0.42
CA SER A 42 -5.52 5.67 -0.13
C SER A 42 -6.35 5.61 1.15
N LEU A 43 -7.52 4.98 1.07
CA LEU A 43 -8.51 4.95 2.15
C LEU A 43 -8.68 3.53 2.67
N PHE A 44 -8.84 3.38 3.98
CA PHE A 44 -9.45 2.21 4.59
C PHE A 44 -10.90 2.55 4.91
N GLU A 45 -11.83 1.75 4.43
CA GLU A 45 -13.26 1.94 4.64
C GLU A 45 -13.81 0.75 5.43
N ILE A 46 -14.67 1.02 6.42
CA ILE A 46 -15.28 -0.01 7.24
C ILE A 46 -16.72 0.33 7.63
N THR A 47 -17.58 -0.67 7.53
CA THR A 47 -18.89 -0.73 8.17
C THR A 47 -18.88 -1.84 9.22
N VAL A 48 -18.88 -1.47 10.49
CA VAL A 48 -18.93 -2.39 11.63
C VAL A 48 -20.36 -2.88 11.84
N GLY A 49 -20.54 -4.20 11.84
CA GLY A 49 -21.80 -4.89 12.07
C GLY A 49 -22.29 -4.78 13.51
N ILE A 50 -23.60 -4.95 13.72
CA ILE A 50 -24.23 -4.88 15.05
C ILE A 50 -24.34 -6.29 15.64
N GLY A 51 -23.94 -6.46 16.90
CA GLY A 51 -23.98 -7.76 17.57
C GLY A 51 -23.09 -8.79 16.84
N ASP A 52 -23.71 -9.87 16.38
CA ASP A 52 -23.03 -10.97 15.68
C ASP A 52 -22.95 -10.76 14.15
N ASP A 53 -23.48 -9.65 13.63
CA ASP A 53 -23.36 -9.32 12.21
C ASP A 53 -21.90 -9.09 11.82
N LYS A 54 -21.58 -9.46 10.57
CA LYS A 54 -20.25 -9.27 9.99
C LYS A 54 -20.00 -7.79 9.70
N ASP A 55 -18.73 -7.45 9.75
CA ASP A 55 -18.20 -6.18 9.27
C ASP A 55 -17.99 -6.27 7.75
N PHE A 56 -18.07 -5.13 7.08
CA PHE A 56 -17.68 -4.94 5.68
C PHE A 56 -16.51 -3.98 5.67
N TYR A 57 -15.43 -4.34 4.99
CA TYR A 57 -14.22 -3.54 5.01
C TYR A 57 -13.40 -3.73 3.75
N ASP A 58 -12.67 -2.68 3.40
CA ASP A 58 -11.82 -2.66 2.23
C ASP A 58 -10.79 -1.54 2.30
N VAL A 59 -9.75 -1.65 1.47
CA VAL A 59 -8.90 -0.52 1.13
C VAL A 59 -9.26 -0.07 -0.27
N SER A 60 -9.41 1.22 -0.43
CA SER A 60 -9.85 1.87 -1.65
C SER A 60 -8.81 2.85 -2.17
N ILE A 61 -8.57 2.76 -3.48
CA ILE A 61 -7.78 3.72 -4.27
C ILE A 61 -8.65 4.35 -5.36
N VAL A 62 -9.97 4.34 -5.18
CA VAL A 62 -10.95 5.01 -6.05
C VAL A 62 -10.70 6.52 -6.07
N ASP A 63 -10.36 7.08 -4.90
CA ASP A 63 -9.94 8.47 -4.73
C ASP A 63 -8.44 8.66 -4.99
N GLY A 64 -7.77 7.69 -5.62
CA GLY A 64 -6.34 7.73 -5.91
C GLY A 64 -5.49 7.12 -4.79
N TYR A 65 -4.19 7.36 -4.89
CA TYR A 65 -3.19 6.73 -4.03
C TYR A 65 -2.15 7.73 -3.59
N ASN A 66 -1.75 7.70 -2.32
CA ASN A 66 -0.64 8.51 -1.81
C ASN A 66 0.41 7.68 -1.07
N LEU A 67 0.00 6.65 -0.31
CA LEU A 67 0.93 5.75 0.39
C LEU A 67 0.43 4.30 0.43
N PRO A 68 1.34 3.31 0.55
CA PRO A 68 0.93 1.92 0.72
C PRO A 68 0.12 1.75 2.00
N LEU A 69 -0.95 0.97 1.93
CA LEU A 69 -1.90 0.77 3.02
C LEU A 69 -2.38 -0.69 3.01
N VAL A 70 -2.17 -1.39 4.11
CA VAL A 70 -2.70 -2.75 4.33
C VAL A 70 -3.46 -2.78 5.65
N VAL A 71 -4.61 -3.44 5.63
CA VAL A 71 -5.43 -3.63 6.82
C VAL A 71 -5.63 -5.13 7.09
N VAL A 72 -5.35 -5.51 8.33
CA VAL A 72 -5.41 -6.89 8.81
C VAL A 72 -6.43 -6.99 9.93
N PRO A 73 -7.55 -7.72 9.73
CA PRO A 73 -8.49 -8.03 10.81
C PRO A 73 -7.83 -8.93 11.87
N ARG A 74 -8.18 -8.71 13.13
CA ARG A 74 -7.62 -9.36 14.32
C ARG A 74 -8.76 -9.87 15.22
N GLY A 75 -8.45 -10.85 16.06
CA GLY A 75 -9.45 -11.49 16.92
C GLY A 75 -10.65 -12.03 16.13
N VAL A 76 -10.39 -12.81 15.09
CA VAL A 76 -11.36 -13.08 14.03
C VAL A 76 -12.24 -14.31 14.31
N TYR A 77 -13.48 -14.27 13.82
CA TYR A 77 -14.38 -15.44 13.76
C TYR A 77 -14.56 -15.90 12.32
N GLY A 78 -13.99 -17.06 11.99
CA GLY A 78 -13.98 -17.59 10.64
C GLY A 78 -12.89 -16.98 9.75
N PRO A 79 -12.96 -17.17 8.43
CA PRO A 79 -11.94 -16.69 7.51
C PRO A 79 -12.07 -15.18 7.28
N CYS A 80 -11.21 -14.37 7.91
CA CYS A 80 -11.02 -12.97 7.55
C CYS A 80 -9.73 -12.80 6.73
N ASN A 81 -9.78 -12.01 5.67
CA ASN A 81 -8.62 -11.74 4.83
C ASN A 81 -8.11 -10.31 5.06
N ALA A 82 -6.80 -10.13 4.93
CA ALA A 82 -6.23 -8.80 4.82
C ALA A 82 -6.60 -8.16 3.47
N THR A 83 -6.87 -6.86 3.49
CA THR A 83 -7.14 -6.01 2.33
C THR A 83 -6.05 -4.95 2.20
N GLY A 84 -5.83 -4.39 1.01
CA GLY A 84 -4.83 -3.33 0.84
C GLY A 84 -3.97 -3.39 -0.40
N CYS A 85 -3.03 -2.45 -0.43
CA CYS A 85 -1.94 -2.37 -1.38
C CYS A 85 -0.61 -2.14 -0.66
N SER A 86 0.30 -3.13 -0.75
CA SER A 86 1.67 -3.00 -0.26
C SER A 86 2.65 -2.49 -1.32
N TYR A 87 2.22 -2.38 -2.58
CA TYR A 87 3.05 -1.90 -3.68
C TYR A 87 3.03 -0.38 -3.74
N ASP A 88 4.19 0.23 -4.03
CA ASP A 88 4.27 1.68 -4.21
C ASP A 88 3.82 2.11 -5.62
N LEU A 89 2.54 2.50 -5.74
CA LEU A 89 1.98 2.96 -7.01
C LEU A 89 2.62 4.25 -7.53
N ASN A 90 3.27 5.05 -6.68
CA ASN A 90 3.94 6.28 -7.12
C ASN A 90 5.09 5.98 -8.10
N LEU A 91 5.75 4.83 -7.97
CA LEU A 91 6.85 4.40 -8.86
C LEU A 91 6.38 4.10 -10.30
N GLY A 92 5.14 3.66 -10.46
CA GLY A 92 4.54 3.27 -11.72
C GLY A 92 3.39 4.15 -12.18
N CYS A 93 3.19 5.30 -11.53
CA CYS A 93 2.05 6.17 -11.78
C CYS A 93 2.10 6.73 -13.22
N PRO A 94 1.06 6.53 -14.05
CA PRO A 94 0.97 7.15 -15.38
C PRO A 94 1.16 8.66 -15.30
N LYS A 95 1.88 9.24 -16.25
CA LYS A 95 2.34 10.63 -16.19
C LYS A 95 1.20 11.64 -16.00
N GLU A 96 0.08 11.40 -16.67
CA GLU A 96 -1.15 12.17 -16.62
C GLU A 96 -1.89 12.09 -15.28
N LEU A 97 -1.51 11.15 -14.40
CA LEU A 97 -2.08 10.98 -13.05
C LEU A 97 -1.13 11.41 -11.93
N GLN A 98 0.12 11.77 -12.24
CA GLN A 98 1.14 12.08 -11.23
C GLN A 98 0.84 13.38 -10.48
N VAL A 99 0.98 13.33 -9.15
CA VAL A 99 1.14 14.51 -8.30
C VAL A 99 2.61 14.59 -7.91
N VAL A 100 3.28 15.67 -8.30
CA VAL A 100 4.71 15.88 -8.04
C VAL A 100 4.88 16.74 -6.79
N GLY A 101 5.77 16.31 -5.89
CA GLY A 101 6.03 17.01 -4.64
C GLY A 101 6.79 18.32 -4.82
N GLY A 102 6.56 19.25 -3.89
CA GLY A 102 7.37 20.47 -3.76
C GLY A 102 8.71 20.22 -3.06
N GLU A 103 9.57 21.24 -3.02
CA GLU A 103 11.00 21.15 -2.62
C GLU A 103 11.31 20.59 -1.22
N ASN A 104 10.31 20.44 -0.33
CA ASN A 104 10.52 20.23 1.12
C ASN A 104 10.03 18.86 1.68
N GLY A 105 9.76 17.84 0.87
CA GLY A 105 9.09 16.61 1.37
C GLY A 105 9.60 15.24 0.89
N GLY A 106 10.69 15.18 0.13
CA GLY A 106 11.21 13.96 -0.49
C GLY A 106 12.06 14.29 -1.72
N VAL A 107 12.59 13.28 -2.43
CA VAL A 107 13.44 13.45 -3.63
C VAL A 107 12.87 14.56 -4.51
N GLN A 108 13.64 15.65 -4.70
CA GLN A 108 13.19 16.82 -5.46
C GLN A 108 12.58 16.38 -6.80
N GLY A 109 11.34 16.78 -7.07
CA GLY A 109 10.64 16.44 -8.31
C GLY A 109 10.08 15.01 -8.39
N GLY A 110 10.02 14.27 -7.29
CA GLY A 110 9.41 12.94 -7.22
C GLY A 110 7.88 12.95 -7.21
N VAL A 111 7.28 11.87 -7.70
CA VAL A 111 5.82 11.62 -7.60
C VAL A 111 5.50 11.27 -6.15
N ILE A 112 4.64 12.06 -5.51
CA ILE A 112 4.23 11.89 -4.10
C ILE A 112 2.84 11.28 -3.94
N ALA A 113 2.05 11.28 -5.02
CA ALA A 113 0.75 10.63 -5.09
C ALA A 113 0.36 10.38 -6.56
N CYS A 114 -0.62 9.50 -6.75
CA CYS A 114 -1.18 9.14 -8.04
C CYS A 114 -2.70 9.35 -8.01
N LYS A 115 -3.22 10.24 -8.86
CA LYS A 115 -4.65 10.46 -9.04
C LYS A 115 -5.32 9.21 -9.59
N SER A 116 -6.59 8.99 -9.25
CA SER A 116 -7.44 8.12 -10.06
C SER A 116 -7.83 8.80 -11.37
N ALA A 117 -8.37 8.03 -12.31
CA ALA A 117 -8.89 8.61 -13.55
C ALA A 117 -10.08 9.55 -13.31
N CYS A 118 -10.90 9.28 -12.30
CA CYS A 118 -11.99 10.20 -11.93
C CYS A 118 -11.42 11.54 -11.47
N GLU A 119 -10.47 11.53 -10.53
CA GLU A 119 -9.84 12.74 -10.02
C GLU A 119 -9.03 13.50 -11.10
N ALA A 120 -8.45 12.80 -12.07
CA ALA A 120 -7.69 13.44 -13.13
C ALA A 120 -8.56 14.06 -14.23
N PHE A 121 -9.66 13.41 -14.61
CA PHE A 121 -10.42 13.76 -15.82
C PHE A 121 -11.87 14.18 -15.59
N GLY A 122 -12.47 13.82 -14.45
CA GLY A 122 -13.85 14.18 -14.10
C GLY A 122 -14.93 13.63 -15.05
N LEU A 123 -14.60 12.64 -15.88
CA LEU A 123 -15.54 12.07 -16.85
C LEU A 123 -16.43 11.02 -16.18
N ASP A 124 -17.72 11.02 -16.53
CA ASP A 124 -18.71 10.13 -15.92
C ASP A 124 -18.32 8.64 -15.99
N GLN A 125 -17.68 8.22 -17.07
CA GLN A 125 -17.21 6.83 -17.24
C GLN A 125 -16.08 6.42 -16.27
N TYR A 126 -15.34 7.39 -15.72
CA TYR A 126 -14.29 7.15 -14.73
C TYR A 126 -14.81 7.33 -13.31
N CYS A 127 -15.76 8.25 -13.12
CA CYS A 127 -16.38 8.54 -11.83
C CYS A 127 -17.61 7.66 -11.54
N CYS A 128 -18.02 6.82 -12.49
CA CYS A 128 -19.25 6.03 -12.42
C CYS A 128 -20.49 6.87 -12.06
N SER A 129 -20.67 7.99 -12.76
CA SER A 129 -21.79 8.92 -12.58
C SER A 129 -22.71 8.96 -13.80
N GLY A 130 -23.86 9.64 -13.68
CA GLY A 130 -24.80 9.79 -14.80
C GLY A 130 -25.25 8.44 -15.37
N GLN A 131 -25.06 8.24 -16.68
CA GLN A 131 -25.39 6.96 -17.35
C GLN A 131 -24.51 5.78 -16.92
N PHE A 132 -23.38 6.06 -16.27
CA PHE A 132 -22.43 5.09 -15.73
C PHE A 132 -22.67 4.81 -14.23
N SER A 133 -23.78 5.25 -13.65
CA SER A 133 -24.10 5.08 -12.21
C SER A 133 -24.56 3.68 -11.79
N ASN A 134 -24.18 2.64 -12.54
CA ASN A 134 -24.45 1.26 -12.15
C ASN A 134 -23.35 0.31 -12.67
N PRO A 135 -23.15 -0.85 -12.02
CA PRO A 135 -22.08 -1.78 -12.37
C PRO A 135 -22.19 -2.39 -13.77
N ASN A 136 -23.38 -2.38 -14.38
CA ASN A 136 -23.54 -2.89 -15.75
C ASN A 136 -23.11 -1.89 -16.81
N THR A 137 -22.94 -0.61 -16.46
CA THR A 137 -22.55 0.44 -17.41
C THR A 137 -21.18 1.05 -17.10
N CYS A 138 -20.74 1.10 -15.85
CA CYS A 138 -19.37 1.53 -15.52
C CYS A 138 -18.43 0.35 -15.42
N HIS A 139 -17.52 0.27 -16.39
CA HIS A 139 -16.54 -0.80 -16.51
C HIS A 139 -15.14 -0.33 -16.12
N PRO A 140 -14.23 -1.26 -15.76
CA PRO A 140 -12.84 -0.93 -15.53
C PRO A 140 -12.23 -0.16 -16.71
N SER A 141 -11.51 0.92 -16.41
CA SER A 141 -10.71 1.66 -17.38
C SER A 141 -9.31 1.07 -17.49
N ILE A 142 -8.52 1.55 -18.44
CA ILE A 142 -7.08 1.22 -18.49
C ILE A 142 -6.36 1.65 -17.20
N TYR A 143 -6.73 2.79 -16.62
CA TYR A 143 -6.12 3.32 -15.40
C TYR A 143 -6.49 2.49 -14.17
N SER A 144 -7.78 2.19 -13.96
CA SER A 144 -8.20 1.35 -12.83
C SER A 144 -7.69 -0.09 -12.96
N SER A 145 -7.48 -0.58 -14.18
CA SER A 145 -6.84 -1.88 -14.43
C SER A 145 -5.36 -1.89 -14.04
N ILE A 146 -4.60 -0.82 -14.29
CA ILE A 146 -3.20 -0.68 -13.84
C ILE A 146 -3.13 -0.76 -12.31
N PHE A 147 -4.00 0.00 -11.64
CA PHE A 147 -4.09 0.03 -10.19
C PHE A 147 -4.50 -1.33 -9.62
N LYS A 148 -5.49 -1.98 -10.23
CA LYS A 148 -5.93 -3.32 -9.81
C LYS A 148 -4.84 -4.37 -9.95
N HIS A 149 -4.06 -4.31 -11.03
CA HIS A 149 -2.99 -5.25 -11.27
C HIS A 149 -1.91 -5.19 -10.18
N ALA A 150 -1.54 -3.98 -9.75
CA ALA A 150 -0.58 -3.77 -8.67
C ALA A 150 -1.18 -4.05 -7.27
N CYS A 151 -2.47 -3.76 -7.08
CA CYS A 151 -3.17 -3.86 -5.82
C CYS A 151 -4.43 -4.75 -5.94
N PRO A 152 -4.30 -6.07 -6.13
CA PRO A 152 -5.44 -6.96 -6.44
C PRO A 152 -6.47 -7.07 -5.31
N LYS A 153 -6.10 -6.67 -4.08
CA LYS A 153 -6.95 -6.70 -2.89
C LYS A 153 -7.44 -5.31 -2.47
N ALA A 154 -7.33 -4.30 -3.32
CA ALA A 154 -7.88 -2.98 -3.09
C ALA A 154 -8.90 -2.65 -4.20
N TYR A 155 -9.86 -1.78 -3.87
CA TYR A 155 -10.80 -1.21 -4.83
C TYR A 155 -10.09 -0.25 -5.78
N SER A 156 -10.11 -0.52 -7.08
CA SER A 156 -9.47 0.38 -8.07
C SER A 156 -10.42 1.33 -8.81
N TYR A 157 -11.72 1.10 -8.72
CA TYR A 157 -12.80 1.96 -9.20
C TYR A 157 -14.11 1.64 -8.46
N ALA A 158 -15.15 2.46 -8.63
CA ALA A 158 -16.34 2.44 -7.76
C ALA A 158 -17.13 1.12 -7.71
N TYR A 159 -17.05 0.25 -8.73
CA TYR A 159 -17.76 -1.03 -8.75
C TYR A 159 -16.84 -2.26 -8.78
N ASP A 160 -15.66 -2.16 -8.19
CA ASP A 160 -14.70 -3.26 -8.06
C ASP A 160 -15.03 -4.22 -6.89
N ASP A 161 -16.26 -4.73 -6.83
CA ASP A 161 -16.78 -5.44 -5.65
C ASP A 161 -16.19 -6.85 -5.45
N GLY A 162 -16.12 -7.65 -6.52
CA GLY A 162 -15.90 -9.10 -6.46
C GLY A 162 -14.56 -9.56 -5.90
N THR A 163 -13.56 -8.67 -5.82
CA THR A 163 -12.23 -9.00 -5.27
C THR A 163 -11.74 -8.01 -4.21
N SER A 164 -12.55 -7.00 -3.88
CA SER A 164 -12.11 -5.87 -3.06
C SER A 164 -12.97 -5.66 -1.82
N THR A 165 -14.22 -6.14 -1.81
CA THR A 165 -15.02 -6.16 -0.58
C THR A 165 -14.70 -7.39 0.24
N PHE A 166 -14.31 -7.18 1.48
CA PHE A 166 -14.13 -8.26 2.44
C PHE A 166 -15.21 -8.17 3.50
N THR A 167 -15.75 -9.32 3.87
CA THR A 167 -16.74 -9.41 4.95
C THR A 167 -16.36 -10.47 5.94
N CYS A 168 -16.28 -10.08 7.21
CA CYS A 168 -15.91 -10.99 8.29
C CYS A 168 -16.26 -10.37 9.64
N LYS A 169 -16.26 -11.16 10.71
CA LYS A 169 -16.35 -10.65 12.07
C LYS A 169 -14.96 -10.59 12.70
N ALA A 170 -14.55 -9.41 13.15
CA ALA A 170 -13.29 -9.18 13.85
C ALA A 170 -13.51 -8.38 15.13
N TYR A 171 -12.58 -8.48 16.08
CA TYR A 171 -12.58 -7.64 17.29
C TYR A 171 -11.88 -6.31 17.06
N ASP A 172 -10.84 -6.33 16.22
CA ASP A 172 -9.96 -5.22 15.97
C ASP A 172 -9.36 -5.28 14.56
N TYR A 173 -8.86 -4.15 14.09
CA TYR A 173 -8.24 -3.99 12.79
C TYR A 173 -6.87 -3.34 12.95
N THR A 174 -5.83 -3.97 12.42
CA THR A 174 -4.50 -3.36 12.35
C THR A 174 -4.35 -2.64 11.01
N ILE A 175 -4.25 -1.32 11.04
CA ILE A 175 -3.98 -0.48 9.87
C ILE A 175 -2.47 -0.25 9.78
N VAL A 176 -1.86 -0.66 8.68
CA VAL A 176 -0.41 -0.56 8.46
C VAL A 176 -0.15 0.31 7.24
N PHE A 177 0.41 1.48 7.49
CA PHE A 177 0.97 2.35 6.45
C PHE A 177 2.40 1.91 6.12
N CYS A 178 2.73 1.90 4.83
CA CYS A 178 4.05 1.49 4.33
C CYS A 178 4.52 0.12 4.87
N PRO A 179 3.72 -0.97 4.73
CA PRO A 179 4.13 -2.28 5.21
C PRO A 179 5.39 -2.74 4.46
N ASP A 180 6.43 -3.11 5.22
CA ASP A 180 7.68 -3.61 4.65
C ASP A 180 7.44 -4.81 3.73
N ALA A 181 8.10 -4.83 2.57
CA ALA A 181 8.13 -5.99 1.67
C ALA A 181 8.82 -7.24 2.27
N THR A 182 9.21 -7.21 3.55
CA THR A 182 10.11 -8.19 4.19
C THR A 182 9.50 -8.90 5.41
N GLY A 183 8.19 -9.12 5.43
CA GLY A 183 7.48 -9.96 6.42
C GLY A 183 7.87 -11.45 6.45
N SER A 184 9.08 -11.82 5.99
CA SER A 184 9.68 -13.14 6.14
C SER A 184 11.03 -13.01 6.86
N LYS A 185 11.03 -12.41 8.05
CA LYS A 185 12.02 -12.75 9.08
C LYS A 185 11.30 -13.55 10.16
N ARG A 186 11.44 -14.86 10.01
CA ARG A 186 11.26 -15.91 11.02
C ARG A 186 11.42 -15.32 12.42
N ALA A 187 10.32 -15.28 13.17
CA ALA A 187 10.36 -15.03 14.61
C ALA A 187 11.40 -15.98 15.22
N THR A 188 12.54 -15.41 15.58
CA THR A 188 13.49 -16.07 16.46
C THR A 188 13.13 -15.58 17.86
N ASN A 189 12.92 -16.56 18.73
CA ASN A 189 12.49 -16.41 20.10
C ASN A 189 13.27 -15.30 20.82
N GLU A 190 12.59 -14.26 21.27
CA GLU A 190 13.07 -13.49 22.43
C GLU A 190 11.94 -13.34 23.45
N THR A 191 12.12 -14.10 24.51
CA THR A 191 11.37 -14.14 25.75
C THR A 191 11.77 -12.92 26.59
N ILE A 192 10.75 -12.17 27.05
CA ILE A 192 10.64 -11.46 28.34
C ILE A 192 11.90 -10.74 28.85
N SER A 193 11.87 -9.41 28.90
CA SER A 193 12.77 -8.60 29.74
C SER A 193 11.99 -7.73 30.72
N THR A 194 12.15 -8.03 32.01
CA THR A 194 11.83 -7.20 33.17
C THR A 194 12.99 -6.20 33.45
N PRO A 195 12.78 -5.14 34.29
CA PRO A 195 13.58 -3.90 34.32
C PRO A 195 14.87 -3.96 35.19
N PRO A 196 15.72 -2.90 35.21
CA PRO A 196 17.16 -3.01 35.41
C PRO A 196 17.61 -2.93 36.88
N GLY A 197 18.74 -3.59 37.18
CA GLY A 197 19.44 -3.45 38.46
C GLY A 197 20.90 -3.93 38.40
N MET A 198 21.80 -2.98 38.67
CA MET A 198 23.07 -3.05 39.44
C MET A 198 24.28 -3.91 38.98
N GLU A 199 25.33 -3.16 38.61
CA GLU A 199 26.82 -3.32 38.57
C GLU A 199 27.53 -4.62 39.05
N ASP A 200 28.53 -5.12 38.29
CA ASP A 200 30.00 -4.97 38.51
C ASP A 200 30.81 -5.78 37.42
N PRO A 201 32.07 -5.44 37.05
CA PRO A 201 32.71 -5.79 35.78
C PRO A 201 33.69 -6.96 35.88
N THR A 202 33.89 -7.70 34.79
CA THR A 202 35.15 -8.42 34.54
C THR A 202 35.44 -8.57 33.04
N ASP A 203 36.71 -8.38 32.70
CA ASP A 203 37.34 -8.40 31.38
C ASP A 203 37.09 -9.66 30.56
N GLY A 204 37.01 -9.49 29.24
CA GLY A 204 36.98 -10.57 28.26
C GLY A 204 37.07 -10.07 26.83
N GLU A 205 38.28 -9.71 26.41
CA GLU A 205 38.68 -9.46 25.02
C GLU A 205 38.42 -10.68 24.13
N PHE A 206 37.64 -10.56 23.04
CA PHE A 206 37.76 -11.45 21.88
C PHE A 206 37.31 -10.80 20.55
N ILE A 207 38.33 -10.44 19.76
CA ILE A 207 38.47 -10.56 18.30
C ILE A 207 37.26 -10.17 17.41
N HIS A 208 37.38 -9.00 16.78
CA HIS A 208 36.65 -8.61 15.56
C HIS A 208 37.03 -9.54 14.39
N LEU A 209 36.06 -10.29 13.86
CA LEU A 209 36.19 -10.94 12.54
C LEU A 209 35.34 -10.17 11.52
N VAL A 210 36.02 -9.36 10.72
CA VAL A 210 35.48 -8.75 9.50
C VAL A 210 35.41 -9.83 8.42
N SER A 211 34.20 -10.25 8.04
CA SER A 211 33.99 -11.14 6.89
C SER A 211 33.84 -10.31 5.61
N SER A 212 34.97 -10.01 4.98
CA SER A 212 35.04 -9.56 3.59
C SER A 212 35.04 -10.78 2.67
N SER A 213 34.07 -10.88 1.76
CA SER A 213 34.22 -11.63 0.50
C SER A 213 33.08 -11.32 -0.47
N THR A 214 33.38 -10.40 -1.38
CA THR A 214 32.85 -10.36 -2.75
C THR A 214 33.05 -11.72 -3.44
N ILE A 215 31.96 -12.37 -3.86
CA ILE A 215 32.03 -13.50 -4.81
C ILE A 215 31.12 -13.18 -5.99
N LEU A 216 31.74 -12.72 -7.08
CA LEU A 216 31.18 -12.84 -8.43
C LEU A 216 30.99 -14.33 -8.73
N ARG A 217 29.74 -14.76 -8.93
CA ARG A 217 29.45 -16.07 -9.51
C ARG A 217 29.61 -15.99 -11.02
N VAL A 218 30.72 -16.54 -11.52
CA VAL A 218 30.94 -16.82 -12.94
C VAL A 218 30.11 -18.06 -13.29
N LEU A 219 29.11 -17.92 -14.16
CA LEU A 219 28.32 -19.05 -14.67
C LEU A 219 29.18 -19.86 -15.68
N PRO A 220 29.10 -21.20 -15.68
CA PRO A 220 29.88 -22.02 -16.59
C PRO A 220 29.37 -21.88 -18.03
N PHE A 221 30.25 -21.40 -18.91
CA PHE A 221 30.03 -21.18 -20.35
C PHE A 221 29.66 -22.45 -21.15
N SER A 222 29.61 -23.62 -20.52
CA SER A 222 29.31 -24.91 -21.17
C SER A 222 27.82 -25.13 -21.47
N LEU A 223 26.90 -24.40 -20.85
CA LEU A 223 25.44 -24.57 -21.04
C LEU A 223 24.85 -23.66 -22.14
N VAL A 224 25.56 -22.62 -22.55
CA VAL A 224 25.10 -21.69 -23.59
C VAL A 224 25.29 -22.29 -24.99
N ILE A 225 26.32 -23.11 -25.19
CA ILE A 225 26.64 -23.70 -26.51
C ILE A 225 25.64 -24.81 -26.90
N ILE A 226 25.09 -25.55 -25.93
CA ILE A 226 24.15 -26.66 -26.19
C ILE A 226 22.79 -26.14 -26.70
N ASN A 227 22.34 -24.97 -26.23
CA ASN A 227 21.08 -24.38 -26.67
C ASN A 227 21.18 -23.74 -28.07
N VAL A 228 22.35 -23.22 -28.45
CA VAL A 228 22.56 -22.64 -29.79
C VAL A 228 22.59 -23.74 -30.86
N LEU A 229 23.17 -24.91 -30.56
CA LEU A 229 23.23 -26.03 -31.52
C LEU A 229 21.85 -26.66 -31.79
N LEU A 230 20.97 -26.71 -30.78
CA LEU A 230 19.60 -27.22 -30.93
C LEU A 230 18.68 -26.27 -31.73
N ILE A 231 18.95 -24.96 -31.68
CA ILE A 231 18.22 -23.97 -32.49
C ILE A 231 18.58 -24.12 -33.98
N PHE A 232 19.85 -24.40 -34.32
CA PHE A 232 20.26 -24.58 -35.71
C PHE A 232 19.77 -25.89 -36.35
N ILE A 233 19.57 -26.96 -35.57
CA ILE A 233 19.03 -28.23 -36.10
C ILE A 233 17.53 -28.12 -36.45
N ASN A 234 16.75 -27.32 -35.70
CA ASN A 234 15.32 -27.09 -35.96
C ASN A 234 15.04 -26.11 -37.11
N LEU A 235 16.06 -25.56 -37.77
CA LEU A 235 15.92 -24.68 -38.94
C LEU A 235 16.31 -25.37 -40.26
N LEU A 236 16.70 -26.65 -40.21
CA LEU A 236 17.13 -27.44 -41.38
C LEU A 236 16.29 -28.72 -41.62
N PHE A 237 15.16 -28.86 -40.94
CA PHE A 237 14.12 -29.86 -41.22
C PHE A 237 12.73 -29.24 -41.15
#